data_AF-A0A954KXB7-F1
#
_entry.id   AF-A0A954KXB7-F1
#
_cell.length_a   1.000
_cell.length_b   1.000
_cell.length_c   1.000
_cell.angle_alpha   90.00
_cell.angle_beta   90.00
_cell.angle_gamma   90.00
#
_symmetry.space_group_name_H-M   'P 1'
#
loop_
_entity.id
_entity.type
_entity.pdbx_description
1 polymer ?
#
loop_
_entity_poly.entity_id
_entity_poly.type
_entity_poly.pdbx_seq_one_letter_code
_entity_poly.pdbx_strand_id
1 'polypeptide(L)' 'MSNSVVLAYSGGLDTSVLVGWLMDQGYEVHCLYVDLGQPCEDRQAILQKALDIGAASSE' A
#
# COMPACT_ATOMS: atom_id res chain seq x y z
N MET A 1 -7.51 -12.67 -15.97
CA MET A 1 -6.29 -12.15 -15.31
C MET A 1 -6.69 -10.85 -14.64
N SER A 2 -6.43 -10.70 -13.35
CA SER A 2 -6.52 -9.40 -12.65
C SER A 2 -5.43 -8.49 -13.22
N ASN A 3 -5.75 -7.22 -13.46
CA ASN A 3 -4.72 -6.25 -13.79
C ASN A 3 -3.97 -5.90 -12.49
N SER A 4 -2.64 -5.99 -12.52
CA SER A 4 -1.81 -5.59 -11.39
C SER A 4 -1.57 -4.09 -11.41
N VAL A 5 -1.52 -3.47 -10.23
CA VAL A 5 -1.16 -2.06 -10.04
C VAL A 5 -0.11 -1.95 -8.94
N VAL A 6 0.90 -1.10 -9.16
CA VAL A 6 1.85 -0.70 -8.12
C VAL A 6 1.43 0.66 -7.61
N LEU A 7 1.13 0.74 -6.31
CA LEU A 7 0.74 1.96 -5.62
C LEU A 7 1.90 2.47 -4.78
N ALA A 8 2.33 3.71 -5.01
CA ALA A 8 3.18 4.43 -4.06
C ALA A 8 2.39 4.64 -2.75
N TYR A 9 2.83 3.98 -1.68
CA TYR A 9 2.09 3.83 -0.44
C TYR A 9 2.82 4.51 0.72
N SER A 10 2.22 5.54 1.30
CA SER A 10 2.79 6.28 2.42
C SER A 10 2.31 5.79 3.79
N GLY A 11 1.32 4.89 3.84
CA GLY A 11 0.65 4.51 5.09
C GLY A 11 -0.39 5.52 5.59
N GLY A 12 -0.47 6.70 4.96
CA GLY A 12 -1.48 7.71 5.25
C GLY A 12 -2.90 7.25 4.89
N LEU A 13 -3.90 8.00 5.37
CA LEU A 13 -5.32 7.70 5.16
C LEU A 13 -5.65 7.50 3.68
N ASP A 14 -5.25 8.46 2.83
CA ASP A 14 -5.58 8.47 1.41
C ASP A 14 -5.07 7.21 0.70
N THR A 15 -3.78 6.90 0.86
CA THR A 15 -3.19 5.68 0.26
C THR A 15 -3.76 4.40 0.86
N SER A 16 -4.14 4.40 2.15
CA SER A 16 -4.77 3.23 2.80
C SER A 16 -6.16 2.94 2.24
N VAL A 17 -6.99 3.96 2.06
CA VAL A 17 -8.31 3.82 1.44
C VAL A 17 -8.16 3.42 -0.02
N LEU A 18 -7.16 3.95 -0.72
CA LEU A 18 -6.94 3.66 -2.13
C LEU A 18 -6.57 2.19 -2.39
N VAL A 19 -5.84 1.53 -1.47
CA VAL A 19 -5.57 0.08 -1.57
C VAL A 19 -6.89 -0.70 -1.63
N GLY A 20 -7.78 -0.50 -0.65
CA GLY A 20 -9.07 -1.19 -0.61
C GLY A 20 -9.95 -0.84 -1.81
N TRP A 21 -9.97 0.43 -2.22
CA TRP A 21 -10.76 0.86 -3.37
C TRP A 21 -10.29 0.23 -4.68
N LEU A 22 -8.97 0.14 -4.92
CA LEU A 22 -8.42 -0.52 -6.11
C LEU A 22 -8.74 -2.02 -6.12
N MET A 23 -8.73 -2.67 -4.95
CA MET A 23 -9.16 -4.05 -4.82
C MET A 23 -10.65 -4.22 -5.17
N ASP A 24 -11.52 -3.31 -4.72
CA ASP A 24 -12.95 -3.30 -5.10
C ASP A 24 -13.16 -3.10 -6.60
N GLN A 25 -12.23 -2.42 -7.28
CA GLN A 25 -12.22 -2.30 -8.75
C GLN A 25 -11.68 -3.55 -9.47
N GLY A 26 -11.24 -4.57 -8.73
CA GLY A 26 -10.74 -5.84 -9.28
C GLY A 26 -9.25 -5.86 -9.63
N TYR A 27 -8.46 -4.91 -9.11
CA TYR A 27 -7.01 -4.90 -9.28
C TYR A 27 -6.30 -5.77 -8.23
N GLU A 28 -5.18 -6.34 -8.63
CA GLU A 28 -4.19 -6.90 -7.71
C GLU A 28 -3.21 -5.79 -7.31
N VAL A 29 -3.27 -5.35 -6.05
CA VAL A 29 -2.57 -4.15 -5.59
C VAL A 29 -1.25 -4.52 -4.90
N HIS A 30 -0.14 -4.01 -5.42
CA HIS A 30 1.18 -4.08 -4.80
C HIS A 30 1.55 -2.71 -4.24
N CYS A 31 1.90 -2.63 -2.96
CA CYS A 31 2.29 -1.38 -2.31
C CYS A 31 3.81 -1.21 -2.32
N LEU A 32 4.25 -0.02 -2.71
CA LEU A 32 5.66 0.39 -2.67
C LEU A 32 5.81 1.59 -1.75
N TYR A 33 6.49 1.39 -0.63
CA TYR A 33 7.00 2.44 0.24
C TYR A 33 8.35 2.92 -0.29
N VAL A 34 8.51 4.23 -0.38
CA VAL A 34 9.78 4.86 -0.76
C VAL A 34 10.28 5.65 0.43
N ASP A 35 11.43 5.22 0.97
CA ASP A 35 12.10 5.95 2.04
C ASP A 35 12.75 7.24 1.47
N LEU A 36 12.27 8.38 1.93
CA LEU A 36 12.80 9.70 1.57
C LEU A 36 13.51 10.38 2.77
N GLY A 37 13.74 9.66 3.87
CA GLY A 37 14.39 10.16 5.08
C GLY A 37 13.49 10.94 6.02
N GLN A 38 12.17 10.73 6.00
CA GLN A 38 11.22 11.38 6.90
C GLN A 38 11.48 10.96 8.36
N PRO A 39 11.51 11.91 9.31
CA PRO A 39 11.60 11.56 10.72
C PRO A 39 10.25 10.97 11.21
N CYS A 40 10.34 10.04 12.18
CA CYS A 40 9.20 9.47 12.91
C CYS A 40 8.25 8.57 12.10
N GLU A 41 8.66 8.03 10.95
CA GLU A 41 7.90 6.99 10.26
C GLU A 41 8.35 5.59 10.70
N ASP A 42 7.38 4.74 11.04
CA ASP A 42 7.62 3.31 11.29
C ASP A 42 7.36 2.53 10.01
N ARG A 43 8.43 2.32 9.22
CA ARG A 43 8.36 1.57 7.96
C ARG A 43 7.70 0.21 8.15
N GLN A 44 8.02 -0.51 9.23
CA GLN A 44 7.48 -1.86 9.43
C GLN A 44 5.97 -1.82 9.68
N ALA A 45 5.50 -0.86 10.49
CA ALA A 45 4.07 -0.65 10.71
C ALA A 45 3.34 -0.24 9.43
N ILE A 46 3.94 0.63 8.61
CA ILE A 46 3.38 1.05 7.32
C ILE A 46 3.24 -0.16 6.38
N LEU A 47 4.30 -0.96 6.22
CA LEU A 47 4.25 -2.12 5.34
C LEU A 47 3.24 -3.16 5.81
N GLN A 48 3.18 -3.42 7.12
CA GLN A 48 2.21 -4.34 7.72
C GLN A 48 0.76 -3.86 7.50
N LYS A 49 0.51 -2.55 7.66
CA LYS A 49 -0.80 -1.96 7.43
C LYS A 49 -1.31 -2.20 6.00
N ALA A 50 -0.44 -2.11 4.99
CA ALA A 50 -0.84 -2.41 3.60
C ALA A 50 -1.28 -3.87 3.42
N LEU A 51 -0.55 -4.82 4.05
CA LEU A 51 -0.88 -6.24 4.02
C LEU A 51 -2.18 -6.53 4.77
N ASP A 52 -2.39 -5.88 5.92
CA ASP A 52 -3.62 -6.03 6.72
C ASP A 52 -4.87 -5.55 5.97
N ILE A 53 -4.73 -4.56 5.07
CA ILE A 53 -5.81 -4.10 4.18
C ILE A 53 -6.07 -5.11 3.05
N GLY A 54 -5.03 -5.85 2.63
CA GLY A 54 -5.13 -6.92 1.63
C GLY A 54 -4.30 -6.70 0.36
N ALA A 55 -3.26 -5.85 0.42
CA ALA A 55 -2.28 -5.76 -0.67
C ALA A 55 -1.62 -7.12 -0.94
N ALA A 56 -1.36 -7.43 -2.21
CA ALA A 56 -0.72 -8.67 -2.64
C ALA A 56 0.78 -8.72 -2.25
N SER A 57 1.44 -7.56 -2.22
CA SER A 57 2.77 -7.39 -1.65
C SER A 57 2.96 -5.96 -1.12
N SER A 58 3.96 -5.78 -0.25
CA SER A 58 4.29 -4.50 0.38
C SER A 58 5.80 -4.43 0.62
N GLU A 59 6.50 -3.54 -0.09
CA GLU A 59 7.96 -3.35 -0.02
C GLU A 59 8.36 -1.90 0.23
#